data_AF-A0A7C9HWN8-F1
#
_entry.id   AF-A0A7C9HWN8-F1
#
_cell.length_a   1.000
_cell.length_b   1.000
_cell.length_c   1.000
_cell.angle_alpha   90.00
_cell.angle_beta   90.00
_cell.angle_gamma   90.00
#
_symmetry.space_group_name_H-M   'P 1'
#
loop_
_entity.id
_entity.type
_entity.pdbx_description
1 polymer ?
#
loop_
_entity_poly.entity_id
_entity_poly.type
_entity_poly.pdbx_seq_one_letter_code
_entity_poly.pdbx_strand_id
1 'polypeptide(L)'
;MTEPVVSALQVLSVRRRRLRPFVDFGPVFLFFGISGVDHGREARLQRRFEQEYYPHVVTARLGGVGAGRYRLEGLPEDANRRPWIVGADGVVRGELSEEGLGAFRVWLGGNGGKVRAVALES
;
A
#
# COMPACT_ATOMS: atom_id res chain seq x y z
N MET A 1 3.83 -11.18 -24.16
CA MET A 1 4.26 -12.07 -23.07
C MET A 1 5.50 -11.47 -22.43
N THR A 2 5.33 -10.73 -21.33
CA THR A 2 6.46 -10.14 -20.59
C THR A 2 7.04 -11.22 -19.69
N GLU A 3 8.30 -11.58 -19.88
CA GLU A 3 8.93 -12.64 -19.07
C GLU A 3 8.93 -12.26 -17.58
N PRO A 4 8.62 -13.20 -16.68
CA PRO A 4 8.60 -12.94 -15.25
C PRO A 4 10.03 -12.73 -14.72
N VAL A 5 10.41 -11.47 -14.53
CA VAL A 5 11.73 -11.11 -14.00
C VAL A 5 11.80 -11.48 -12.51
N VAL A 6 12.69 -12.42 -12.18
CA VAL A 6 13.02 -12.76 -10.80
C VAL A 6 14.08 -11.77 -10.33
N SER A 7 13.70 -10.90 -9.40
CA SER A 7 14.55 -9.79 -8.96
C SER A 7 14.77 -9.79 -7.46
N ALA A 8 15.94 -9.29 -7.08
CA ALA A 8 16.24 -9.04 -5.68
C ALA A 8 15.42 -7.84 -5.17
N LEU A 9 14.61 -8.04 -4.14
CA LEU A 9 13.88 -6.99 -3.45
C LEU A 9 14.77 -6.40 -2.34
N GLN A 10 15.16 -5.13 -2.49
CA GLN A 10 15.96 -4.43 -1.49
C GLN A 10 15.11 -3.42 -0.75
N VAL A 11 14.90 -3.61 0.54
CA VAL A 11 14.09 -2.70 1.35
C VAL A 11 14.86 -1.42 1.62
N LEU A 12 14.25 -0.28 1.28
CA LEU A 12 14.83 1.03 1.50
C LEU A 12 14.29 1.66 2.78
N SER A 13 12.98 1.57 2.99
CA SER A 13 12.35 2.12 4.18
C SER A 13 11.02 1.45 4.52
N VAL A 14 10.71 1.44 5.80
CA VAL A 14 9.39 1.10 6.34
C VAL A 14 8.93 2.27 7.18
N ARG A 15 7.77 2.84 6.86
CA ARG A 15 7.22 3.97 7.60
C ARG A 15 5.74 3.78 7.85
N ARG A 16 5.32 4.03 9.08
CA ARG A 16 3.90 4.15 9.42
C ARG A 16 3.36 5.51 8.97
N ARG A 17 2.27 5.55 8.20
CA ARG A 17 1.52 6.78 7.91
C ARG A 17 1.00 7.33 9.23
N ARG A 18 1.41 8.55 9.60
CA ARG A 18 0.75 9.29 10.67
C ARG A 18 -0.60 9.74 10.15
N LEU A 19 -1.67 9.26 10.78
CA LEU A 19 -3.01 9.82 10.61
C LEU A 19 -2.94 11.28 11.08
N ARG A 20 -3.15 12.23 10.17
CA ARG A 20 -3.31 13.64 10.57
C ARG A 20 -4.58 13.76 11.40
N PRO A 21 -4.58 14.52 12.51
CA PRO A 21 -5.81 14.80 13.24
C PRO A 21 -6.79 15.50 12.28
N PHE A 22 -7.98 14.93 12.16
CA PHE A 22 -9.01 15.45 11.28
C PHE A 22 -9.71 16.59 12.01
N VAL A 23 -9.65 17.80 11.45
CA VAL A 23 -10.53 18.90 11.87
C VAL A 23 -11.87 18.62 11.24
N ASP A 24 -12.84 18.22 12.06
CA ASP A 24 -14.20 17.93 11.62
C ASP A 24 -14.92 19.25 11.32
N PHE A 25 -15.17 19.52 10.04
CA PHE A 25 -16.03 20.65 9.62
C PHE A 25 -17.52 20.24 9.55
N GLY A 26 -17.86 18.98 9.85
CA GLY A 26 -19.24 18.49 9.92
C GLY A 26 -20.20 19.33 10.78
N PRO A 27 -19.80 19.84 11.97
CA PRO A 27 -20.72 20.64 12.79
C PRO A 27 -20.98 22.06 12.22
N VAL A 28 -20.19 22.54 11.26
CA VAL A 28 -20.43 23.86 10.63
C VAL A 28 -21.65 23.80 9.70
N PHE A 29 -21.87 22.70 8.99
CA PHE A 29 -22.99 22.59 8.04
C PHE A 29 -24.35 22.32 8.72
N LEU A 30 -24.35 21.66 9.88
CA LEU A 30 -25.54 21.51 10.72
C LEU A 30 -26.05 22.85 11.27
N PHE A 31 -25.15 23.83 11.47
CA PHE A 31 -25.51 25.16 11.97
C PHE A 31 -26.24 26.03 10.92
N PHE A 32 -26.08 25.76 9.62
CA PHE A 32 -26.68 26.56 8.54
C PHE A 32 -27.91 25.93 7.87
N GLY A 33 -28.48 24.86 8.42
CA GLY A 33 -29.78 24.31 7.96
C GLY A 33 -29.78 23.75 6.52
N ILE A 34 -28.61 23.55 5.92
CA ILE A 34 -28.47 22.90 4.62
C ILE A 34 -28.57 21.39 4.85
N SER A 35 -29.79 20.85 4.72
CA SER A 35 -30.08 19.42 4.64
C SER A 35 -29.52 18.82 3.33
N GLY A 36 -28.20 18.89 3.14
CA GLY A 36 -27.51 18.13 2.11
C GLY A 36 -27.15 16.78 2.70
N VAL A 37 -27.71 15.69 2.17
CA VAL A 37 -27.17 14.35 2.39
C VAL A 37 -25.68 14.43 2.06
N ASP A 38 -24.84 14.29 3.09
CA ASP A 38 -23.39 14.42 2.98
C ASP A 38 -22.84 13.19 2.23
N HIS A 39 -22.96 13.21 0.91
CA HIS A 39 -22.47 12.18 -0.01
C HIS A 39 -20.96 11.95 0.12
N GLY A 40 -20.24 12.82 0.83
CA GLY A 40 -18.82 12.63 1.13
C GLY A 40 -18.55 11.81 2.39
N ARG A 41 -19.54 11.56 3.26
CA ARG A 41 -19.32 10.88 4.55
C ARG A 41 -18.85 9.45 4.38
N GLU A 42 -19.47 8.68 3.50
CA GLU A 42 -19.09 7.29 3.24
C GLU A 42 -17.70 7.19 2.61
N ALA A 43 -17.40 8.02 1.60
CA ALA A 43 -16.08 8.08 1.00
C ALA A 43 -14.98 8.46 2.01
N ARG A 44 -15.29 9.29 3.02
CA ARG A 44 -14.37 9.65 4.11
C ARG A 44 -14.19 8.51 5.11
N LEU A 45 -15.27 7.82 5.49
CA LEU A 45 -15.22 6.65 6.36
C LEU A 45 -14.42 5.50 5.71
N GLN A 46 -14.65 5.24 4.44
CA GLN A 46 -13.90 4.24 3.67
C GLN A 46 -12.40 4.56 3.63
N ARG A 47 -12.04 5.82 3.31
CA ARG A 47 -10.63 6.25 3.33
C ARG A 47 -9.99 6.15 4.72
N ARG A 48 -10.76 6.34 5.79
CA ARG A 48 -10.27 6.16 7.18
C ARG A 48 -10.01 4.69 7.46
N PHE A 49 -10.97 3.82 7.14
CA PHE A 49 -10.82 2.38 7.32
C PHE A 49 -9.60 1.84 6.58
N GLU A 50 -9.40 2.26 5.32
CA GLU A 50 -8.22 1.85 4.55
C GLU A 50 -6.89 2.34 5.15
N GLN A 51 -6.86 3.56 5.69
CA GLN A 51 -5.65 4.10 6.34
C GLN A 51 -5.37 3.46 7.70
N GLU A 52 -6.41 3.05 8.41
CA GLU A 52 -6.30 2.39 9.71
C GLU A 52 -5.89 0.93 9.55
N TYR A 53 -6.39 0.25 8.51
CA TYR A 53 -6.09 -1.16 8.26
C TYR A 53 -4.74 -1.38 7.54
N TYR A 54 -4.30 -0.44 6.69
CA TYR A 54 -2.99 -0.49 6.00
C TYR A 54 -2.09 0.70 6.37
N PRO A 55 -1.69 0.84 7.64
CA PRO A 55 -0.97 2.02 8.10
C PRO A 55 0.50 2.04 7.66
N HIS A 56 1.06 0.91 7.21
CA HIS A 56 2.49 0.80 6.94
C HIS A 56 2.79 0.93 5.47
N VAL A 57 3.62 1.91 5.14
CA VAL A 57 4.16 2.10 3.79
C VAL A 57 5.56 1.49 3.76
N VAL A 58 5.74 0.49 2.91
CA VAL A 58 7.04 -0.11 2.61
C VAL A 58 7.51 0.42 1.27
N THR A 59 8.75 0.91 1.26
CA THR A 59 9.45 1.31 0.04
C THR A 59 10.65 0.39 -0.14
N ALA A 60 10.75 -0.21 -1.30
CA ALA A 60 11.82 -1.10 -1.68
C ALA A 60 12.29 -0.78 -3.10
N ARG A 61 13.37 -1.41 -3.53
CA ARG A 61 13.90 -1.33 -4.88
C ARG A 61 13.76 -2.69 -5.55
N LEU A 62 13.31 -2.68 -6.80
CA LEU A 62 13.12 -3.85 -7.62
C LEU A 62 13.77 -3.60 -8.99
N GLY A 63 14.78 -4.40 -9.33
CA GLY A 63 15.49 -4.27 -10.61
C GLY A 63 14.70 -4.88 -11.78
N GLY A 64 14.86 -4.33 -12.98
CA GLY A 64 14.41 -4.97 -14.22
C GLY A 64 12.89 -5.02 -14.44
N VAL A 65 12.11 -4.23 -13.70
CA VAL A 65 10.64 -4.17 -13.84
C VAL A 65 10.24 -2.75 -14.23
N GLY A 66 9.35 -2.62 -15.23
CA GLY A 66 8.82 -1.34 -15.66
C GLY A 66 7.87 -0.70 -14.64
N ALA A 67 7.52 0.57 -14.87
CA ALA A 67 6.53 1.24 -14.03
C ALA A 67 5.15 0.59 -14.18
N GLY A 68 4.43 0.36 -13.09
CA GLY A 68 3.12 -0.29 -13.13
C GLY A 68 2.66 -0.86 -11.80
N ARG A 69 1.56 -1.61 -11.85
CA ARG A 69 1.01 -2.35 -10.70
C ARG A 69 1.38 -3.81 -10.82
N TYR A 70 1.94 -4.36 -9.75
CA TYR A 70 2.44 -5.71 -9.72
C TYR A 70 2.01 -6.45 -8.45
N ARG A 71 1.88 -7.76 -8.57
CA ARG A 71 1.92 -8.68 -7.45
C ARG A 71 3.33 -9.27 -7.38
N LEU A 72 3.93 -9.29 -6.19
CA LEU A 72 5.30 -9.78 -6.01
C LEU A 72 5.25 -11.23 -5.51
N GLU A 73 5.21 -12.19 -6.43
CA GLU A 73 5.26 -13.61 -6.09
C GLU A 73 6.53 -13.93 -5.30
N GLY A 74 6.38 -14.72 -4.24
CA GLY A 74 7.43 -15.01 -3.27
C GLY A 74 7.34 -14.18 -1.99
N LEU A 75 6.58 -13.07 -1.97
CA LEU A 75 6.19 -12.40 -0.73
C LEU A 75 5.05 -13.15 -0.01
N PRO A 76 4.98 -13.07 1.33
CA PRO A 76 3.85 -13.57 2.10
C PRO A 76 2.51 -13.03 1.57
N GLU A 77 1.46 -13.84 1.66
CA GLU A 77 0.13 -13.47 1.17
C GLU A 77 -0.40 -12.21 1.85
N ASP A 78 -0.19 -12.08 3.17
CA ASP A 78 -0.57 -10.89 3.93
C ASP A 78 0.17 -9.62 3.48
N ALA A 79 1.38 -9.76 2.94
CA ALA A 79 2.17 -8.67 2.36
C ALA A 79 1.79 -8.36 0.90
N ASN A 80 0.99 -9.22 0.26
CA ASN A 80 0.53 -9.10 -1.12
C ASN A 80 -0.99 -8.86 -1.23
N ARG A 81 -1.69 -8.61 -0.12
CA ARG A 81 -3.13 -8.27 -0.14
C ARG A 81 -3.43 -7.01 -0.96
N ARG A 82 -2.46 -6.10 -1.08
CA ARG A 82 -2.54 -4.92 -1.94
C ARG A 82 -1.51 -5.00 -3.08
N PRO A 83 -1.82 -4.42 -4.25
CA PRO A 83 -0.87 -4.32 -5.34
C PRO A 83 0.32 -3.47 -4.95
N TRP A 84 1.50 -3.88 -5.38
CA TRP A 84 2.74 -3.11 -5.28
C TRP A 84 2.85 -2.19 -6.48
N ILE A 85 3.20 -0.93 -6.23
CA ILE A 85 3.33 0.09 -7.27
C ILE A 85 4.81 0.29 -7.56
N VAL A 86 5.24 0.00 -8.79
CA VAL A 86 6.61 0.23 -9.27
C VAL A 86 6.64 1.57 -10.00
N GLY A 87 7.54 2.46 -9.58
CA GLY A 87 7.87 3.71 -10.26
C GLY A 87 8.84 3.50 -11.42
N ALA A 88 8.99 4.51 -12.28
CA ALA A 88 9.89 4.46 -13.44
C ALA A 88 11.38 4.35 -13.06
N ASP A 89 11.71 4.66 -11.81
CA ASP A 89 13.04 4.54 -11.19
C ASP A 89 13.33 3.14 -10.62
N GLY A 90 12.40 2.20 -10.75
CA GLY A 90 12.48 0.86 -10.15
C GLY A 90 12.25 0.87 -8.64
N VAL A 91 11.74 1.97 -8.07
CA VAL A 91 11.30 2.00 -6.68
C VAL A 91 9.91 1.39 -6.59
N VAL A 92 9.76 0.39 -5.74
CA VAL A 92 8.48 -0.26 -5.48
C VAL A 92 7.93 0.16 -4.12
N ARG A 93 6.63 0.44 -4.09
CA ARG A 93 5.91 0.87 -2.89
C ARG A 93 4.71 -0.02 -2.64
N GLY A 94 4.59 -0.50 -1.40
CA GLY A 94 3.48 -1.31 -0.93
C GLY A 94 2.87 -0.71 0.33
N GLU A 95 1.56 -0.88 0.49
CA GLU A 95 0.84 -0.55 1.73
C GLU A 95 0.47 -1.85 2.44
N LEU A 96 0.97 -2.03 3.65
CA LEU A 96 0.83 -3.24 4.46
C LEU A 96 0.02 -2.98 5.73
N SER A 97 -0.71 -4.00 6.16
CA SER A 97 -1.30 -4.06 7.50
C SER A 97 -0.23 -4.36 8.54
N GLU A 98 -0.59 -4.30 9.84
CA GLU A 98 0.31 -4.74 10.92
C GLU A 98 0.74 -6.21 10.72
N GLU A 99 -0.22 -7.09 10.40
CA GLU A 99 0.05 -8.51 10.10
C GLU A 99 0.94 -8.68 8.87
N GLY A 100 0.63 -7.97 7.78
CA GLY A 100 1.41 -8.00 6.54
C GLY A 100 2.85 -7.52 6.74
N LEU A 101 3.05 -6.48 7.57
CA LEU A 101 4.38 -6.00 7.92
C LEU A 101 5.15 -7.02 8.78
N GLY A 102 4.48 -7.66 9.74
CA GLY A 102 5.06 -8.72 10.55
C GLY A 102 5.57 -9.87 9.69
N ALA A 103 4.70 -10.39 8.80
CA ALA A 103 5.04 -11.45 7.85
C ALA A 103 6.19 -11.03 6.92
N PHE A 104 6.17 -9.79 6.42
CA PHE A 104 7.22 -9.24 5.56
C PHE A 104 8.58 -9.19 6.25
N ARG A 105 8.64 -8.77 7.52
CA ARG A 105 9.88 -8.74 8.31
C ARG A 105 10.45 -10.11 8.59
N VAL A 106 9.59 -11.07 8.94
CA VAL A 106 10.00 -12.48 9.14
C VAL A 106 10.56 -13.06 7.85
N TRP A 107 9.88 -12.81 6.72
CA TRP A 107 10.35 -13.23 5.40
C TRP A 107 11.73 -12.65 5.05
N LEU A 108 11.95 -11.35 5.27
CA LEU A 108 13.26 -10.71 5.08
C LEU A 108 14.35 -11.30 5.97
N GLY A 109 14.04 -11.57 7.25
CA GLY A 109 15.01 -12.06 8.23
C GLY A 109 15.44 -13.52 8.04
N GLY A 110 14.64 -14.33 7.33
CA GLY A 110 14.97 -15.74 7.09
C GLY A 110 15.95 -15.94 5.94
N ASN A 111 15.51 -15.62 4.72
CA ASN A 111 16.33 -15.69 3.50
C ASN A 111 15.68 -14.90 2.35
N GLY A 112 14.75 -13.99 2.70
CA GLY A 112 13.95 -13.21 1.77
C GLY A 112 14.86 -12.37 0.87
N GLY A 113 14.52 -12.31 -0.41
CA GLY A 113 15.37 -11.61 -1.35
C GLY A 113 14.89 -11.70 -2.76
N LYS A 114 14.42 -12.86 -3.23
CA LYS A 114 13.96 -13.01 -4.62
C LYS A 114 12.45 -12.98 -4.69
N VAL A 115 11.93 -12.04 -5.45
CA VAL A 115 10.51 -11.95 -5.78
C VAL A 115 10.36 -11.94 -7.29
N ARG A 116 9.22 -12.43 -7.76
CA ARG A 116 8.84 -12.37 -9.17
C ARG A 116 7.72 -11.36 -9.32
N ALA A 117 7.93 -10.35 -10.16
CA ALA A 117 6.90 -9.37 -10.44
C ALA A 117 5.92 -9.89 -11.49
N VAL A 118 4.65 -10.03 -11.11
CA VAL A 118 3.55 -10.36 -12.00
C VAL A 118 2.72 -9.10 -12.21
N ALA A 119 2.66 -8.61 -13.44
CA ALA A 119 1.88 -7.43 -13.76
C ALA A 119 0.40 -7.69 -13.48
N LEU A 120 -0.24 -6.77 -12.78
CA LEU A 120 -1.69 -6.75 -12.63
C LEU A 120 -2.21 -5.87 -13.77
N GLU A 121 -2.73 -6.51 -14.81
CA GLU A 121 -3.40 -5.80 -15.90
C GLU A 121 -4.54 -4.94 -15.30
N SER A 122 -4.64 -3.70 -15.77
CA SER A 122 -5.78 -2.81 -15.48
C SER A 122 -6.81 -2.93 -16.58
#